data_AF-A0A349N6C3-F1
#
_entry.id   AF-A0A349N6C3-F1
#
_cell.length_a   1.000
_cell.length_b   1.000
_cell.length_c   1.000
_cell.angle_alpha   90.00
_cell.angle_beta   90.00
_cell.angle_gamma   90.00
#
_symmetry.space_group_name_H-M   'P 1'
#
loop_
_entity.id
_entity.type
_entity.pdbx_description
1 polymer ?
#
loop_
_entity_poly.entity_id
_entity_poly.type
_entity_poly.pdbx_seq_one_letter_code
_entity_poly.pdbx_strand_id
1 'polypeptide(L)'
;ALLRPGRFDRQVVVGLPDIRGREQILKVHMRKVPIDDNVKASLIARGTPGFSGADLANLVNEAALFSARAGKRLVTMEEFEKAKDKIMMGAE
;
A
#
# COMPACT_ATOMS: atom_id res chain seq x y z
N ALA A 1 -6.91 -23.12 -26.84
CA ALA A 1 -5.72 -23.01 -27.72
C ALA A 1 -5.25 -21.54 -27.85
N LEU A 2 -4.95 -20.88 -26.72
CA LEU A 2 -4.59 -19.45 -26.68
C LEU A 2 -3.07 -19.21 -26.60
N LEU A 3 -2.32 -20.10 -25.94
CA LEU A 3 -0.88 -19.92 -25.66
C LEU A 3 0.07 -20.41 -26.77
N ARG A 4 -0.45 -20.72 -27.98
CA ARG A 4 0.43 -21.16 -29.08
C ARG A 4 1.24 -19.97 -29.63
N PRO A 5 2.51 -20.18 -30.01
CA PRO A 5 3.33 -19.15 -30.65
C PRO A 5 2.61 -18.52 -31.86
N GLY A 6 2.62 -17.18 -31.96
CA GLY A 6 1.97 -16.41 -33.03
C GLY A 6 0.67 -15.66 -32.64
N ARG A 7 0.28 -15.63 -31.35
CA ARG A 7 -0.90 -14.92 -30.82
C ARG A 7 -0.64 -14.13 -29.54
N PHE A 8 0.21 -14.65 -28.65
CA PHE A 8 0.75 -13.93 -27.50
C PHE A 8 2.28 -14.05 -27.55
N ASP A 9 2.92 -13.12 -28.23
CA ASP A 9 4.34 -13.25 -28.60
C ASP A 9 5.29 -12.77 -27.49
N ARG A 10 4.77 -12.06 -26.48
CA ARG A 10 5.53 -11.65 -25.29
C ARG A 10 4.71 -11.89 -24.04
N GLN A 11 5.31 -12.58 -23.09
CA GLN A 11 4.81 -12.68 -21.72
C GLN A 11 5.67 -11.78 -20.85
N VAL A 12 5.04 -10.82 -20.17
CA VAL A 12 5.70 -9.97 -19.18
C VAL A 12 5.17 -10.38 -17.82
N VAL A 13 6.05 -10.93 -16.98
CA VAL A 13 5.72 -11.30 -15.61
C VAL A 13 5.93 -10.08 -14.72
N VAL A 14 4.88 -9.69 -14.00
CA VAL A 14 4.96 -8.62 -12.99
C VAL A 14 5.02 -9.28 -11.61
N GLY A 15 6.20 -9.22 -11.00
CA GLY A 15 6.42 -9.70 -9.64
C GLY A 15 5.93 -8.71 -8.58
N LEU A 16 6.04 -9.12 -7.32
CA LEU A 16 5.81 -8.22 -6.19
C LEU A 16 6.86 -7.09 -6.16
N PRO A 17 6.49 -5.88 -5.74
CA PRO A 17 7.40 -4.76 -5.66
C PRO A 17 8.47 -4.98 -4.58
N ASP A 18 9.69 -4.52 -4.87
CA ASP A 18 10.77 -4.39 -3.89
C ASP A 18 10.51 -3.22 -2.92
N ILE A 19 11.39 -3.01 -1.93
CA ILE A 19 11.21 -1.97 -0.91
C ILE A 19 11.06 -0.57 -1.55
N ARG A 20 11.87 -0.28 -2.59
CA ARG A 20 11.82 1.02 -3.29
C ARG A 20 10.52 1.17 -4.08
N GLY A 21 10.08 0.12 -4.78
CA GLY A 21 8.82 0.06 -5.49
C GLY A 21 7.63 0.28 -4.56
N ARG A 22 7.62 -0.36 -3.39
CA ARG A 22 6.59 -0.15 -2.36
C ARG A 22 6.56 1.29 -1.87
N GLU A 23 7.71 1.90 -1.62
CA GLU A 23 7.79 3.31 -1.24
C GLU A 23 7.20 4.25 -2.31
N GLN A 24 7.48 3.99 -3.59
CA GLN A 24 6.91 4.78 -4.70
C GLN A 24 5.40 4.60 -4.81
N ILE A 25 4.92 3.36 -4.71
CA ILE A 25 3.48 3.05 -4.72
C ILE A 25 2.79 3.78 -3.56
N LEU A 26 3.33 3.67 -2.35
CA LEU A 26 2.82 4.40 -1.17
C LEU A 26 2.76 5.90 -1.44
N LYS A 27 3.83 6.51 -1.95
CA LYS A 27 3.87 7.96 -2.29
C LYS A 27 2.77 8.36 -3.27
N VAL A 28 2.44 7.51 -4.25
CA VAL A 28 1.34 7.79 -5.21
C VAL A 28 -0.01 7.77 -4.51
N HIS A 29 -0.28 6.77 -3.67
CA HIS A 29 -1.55 6.65 -2.97
C HIS A 29 -1.71 7.69 -1.85
N MET A 30 -0.62 8.02 -1.17
CA MET A 30 -0.56 9.02 -0.10
C MET A 30 -0.97 10.42 -0.58
N ARG A 31 -0.70 10.80 -1.83
CA ARG A 31 -1.11 12.10 -2.40
C ARG A 31 -2.63 12.32 -2.44
N LYS A 32 -3.43 11.26 -2.33
CA LYS A 32 -4.90 11.33 -2.39
C LYS A 32 -5.55 11.55 -1.01
N VAL A 33 -4.75 11.58 0.06
CA VAL A 33 -5.22 11.63 1.44
C VAL A 33 -4.50 12.75 2.19
N PRO A 34 -5.15 13.50 3.09
CA PRO A 34 -4.49 14.50 3.91
C PRO A 34 -3.59 13.80 4.94
N ILE A 35 -2.28 13.87 4.73
CA ILE A 35 -1.26 13.18 5.55
C ILE A 35 -0.40 14.21 6.27
N ASP A 36 0.03 13.87 7.48
CA ASP A 36 0.96 14.67 8.27
C ASP A 36 2.40 14.60 7.70
N ASP A 37 3.13 15.72 7.73
CA ASP A 37 4.50 15.82 7.20
C ASP A 37 5.49 14.87 7.88
N ASN A 38 5.17 14.36 9.08
CA ASN A 38 6.00 13.41 9.80
C ASN A 38 5.84 11.96 9.31
N VAL A 39 4.94 11.69 8.35
CA VAL A 39 4.74 10.34 7.81
C VAL A 39 5.87 9.95 6.87
N LYS A 40 6.54 8.84 7.21
CA LYS A 40 7.69 8.32 6.46
C LYS A 40 7.33 7.05 5.70
N ALA A 41 7.04 7.20 4.40
CA ALA A 41 6.73 6.08 3.51
C ALA A 41 7.80 4.97 3.50
N SER A 42 9.08 5.33 3.69
CA SER A 42 10.20 4.38 3.73
C SER A 42 10.20 3.48 4.98
N LEU A 43 9.55 3.89 6.08
CA LEU A 43 9.35 3.04 7.25
C LEU A 43 8.20 2.05 6.97
N ILE A 44 7.09 2.54 6.43
CA ILE A 44 5.92 1.72 6.09
C ILE A 44 6.28 0.66 5.03
N ALA A 45 7.05 1.03 4.00
CA ALA A 45 7.52 0.10 2.97
C ALA A 45 8.38 -1.05 3.52
N ARG A 46 9.15 -0.80 4.59
CA ARG A 46 9.94 -1.83 5.27
C ARG A 46 9.05 -2.76 6.11
N GLY A 47 8.00 -2.23 6.72
CA GLY A 47 7.02 -2.98 7.49
C GLY A 47 5.99 -3.76 6.66
N THR A 48 6.05 -3.73 5.33
CA THR A 48 5.06 -4.35 4.42
C THR A 48 5.69 -5.37 3.45
N PRO A 49 6.47 -6.35 3.93
CA PRO A 49 7.03 -7.38 3.06
C PRO A 49 5.91 -8.22 2.43
N GLY A 50 6.05 -8.55 1.14
CA GLY A 50 5.08 -9.38 0.42
C GLY A 50 3.82 -8.65 -0.07
N PHE A 51 3.64 -7.37 0.27
CA PHE A 51 2.47 -6.61 -0.16
C PHE A 51 2.53 -6.33 -1.67
N SER A 52 1.40 -6.57 -2.34
CA SER A 52 1.17 -6.12 -3.71
C SER A 52 0.87 -4.63 -3.76
N GLY A 53 0.82 -4.05 -4.96
CA GLY A 53 0.41 -2.65 -5.13
C GLY A 53 -1.02 -2.38 -4.63
N ALA A 54 -1.91 -3.37 -4.75
CA ALA A 54 -3.28 -3.26 -4.24
C ALA A 54 -3.32 -3.27 -2.70
N ASP A 55 -2.50 -4.10 -2.05
CA ASP A 55 -2.44 -4.16 -0.59
C ASP A 55 -1.93 -2.84 0.01
N LEU A 56 -0.94 -2.22 -0.64
CA LEU A 56 -0.44 -0.90 -0.24
C LEU A 56 -1.49 0.19 -0.43
N ALA A 57 -2.26 0.14 -1.52
CA ALA A 57 -3.38 1.06 -1.72
C ALA A 57 -4.44 0.90 -0.62
N ASN A 58 -4.76 -0.35 -0.27
CA ASN A 58 -5.70 -0.66 0.81
C ASN A 58 -5.20 -0.18 2.18
N LEU A 59 -3.90 -0.35 2.47
CA LEU A 59 -3.27 0.16 3.69
C LEU A 59 -3.46 1.67 3.86
N VAL A 60 -3.25 2.46 2.80
CA VAL A 60 -3.46 3.92 2.84
C VAL A 60 -4.93 4.24 3.11
N ASN A 61 -5.86 3.51 2.50
CA ASN A 61 -7.29 3.71 2.71
C ASN A 61 -7.73 3.38 4.15
N GLU A 62 -7.24 2.27 4.71
CA GLU A 62 -7.51 1.89 6.10
C GLU A 62 -6.95 2.92 7.09
N ALA A 63 -5.75 3.45 6.86
CA ALA A 63 -5.19 4.53 7.67
C ALA A 63 -6.06 5.80 7.61
N ALA A 64 -6.57 6.15 6.44
CA ALA A 64 -7.51 7.26 6.27
C ALA A 64 -8.83 7.04 7.05
N LEU A 65 -9.36 5.81 7.03
CA LEU A 65 -10.56 5.44 7.78
C LEU A 65 -10.33 5.52 9.29
N PHE A 66 -9.18 5.08 9.80
CA PHE A 66 -8.83 5.25 11.21
C PHE A 66 -8.76 6.73 11.62
N SER A 67 -8.15 7.58 10.80
CA SER A 67 -8.11 9.03 11.03
C SER A 67 -9.52 9.63 11.06
N ALA A 68 -10.36 9.29 10.07
CA ALA A 68 -11.72 9.79 9.97
C ALA A 68 -12.58 9.37 11.17
N ARG A 69 -12.46 8.11 11.62
CA ARG A 69 -13.15 7.60 12.81
C ARG A 69 -12.71 8.30 14.10
N ALA A 70 -11.44 8.69 14.18
CA ALA A 70 -10.89 9.45 15.30
C ALA A 70 -11.20 10.97 15.23
N GLY A 71 -11.90 11.44 14.19
CA GLY A 71 -12.14 12.87 13.96
C GLY A 71 -10.89 13.69 13.64
N LYS A 72 -9.78 13.03 13.27
CA LYS A 72 -8.52 13.69 12.91
C LYS A 72 -8.57 14.14 11.44
N ARG A 73 -8.08 15.36 11.19
CA ARG A 73 -8.02 15.96 9.84
C ARG A 73 -6.83 15.47 9.01
N LEU A 74 -5.73 15.08 9.67
CA LEU A 74 -4.52 14.55 9.04
C LEU A 74 -4.30 13.11 9.48
N VAL A 75 -3.90 12.25 8.55
CA VAL A 75 -3.47 10.88 8.80
C VAL A 75 -2.01 10.90 9.25
N THR A 76 -1.73 10.33 10.42
CA THR A 76 -0.39 10.28 11.01
C THR A 76 0.20 8.89 10.93
N MET A 77 1.46 8.72 11.37
CA MET A 77 2.11 7.40 11.44
C MET A 77 1.31 6.42 12.32
N GLU A 78 0.61 6.90 13.35
CA GLU A 78 -0.19 6.08 14.25
C GLU A 78 -1.30 5.33 13.50
N GLU A 79 -2.01 6.00 12.58
CA GLU A 79 -3.05 5.38 11.77
C GLU A 79 -2.49 4.37 10.77
N PHE A 80 -1.31 4.62 10.22
CA PHE A 80 -0.62 3.66 9.35
C PHE A 80 -0.20 2.40 10.11
N GLU A 81 0.29 2.51 11.33
CA GLU A 81 0.60 1.34 12.17
C GLU A 81 -0.68 0.55 12.51
N LYS A 82 -1.76 1.22 12.92
CA LYS A 82 -3.06 0.58 13.18
C LYS A 82 -3.62 -0.14 11.95
N ALA A 83 -3.53 0.50 10.78
CA ALA A 83 -3.96 -0.07 9.52
C ALA A 83 -3.13 -1.31 9.14
N LYS A 84 -1.81 -1.24 9.33
CA LYS A 84 -0.90 -2.35 9.08
C LYS A 84 -1.21 -3.52 10.01
N ASP A 85 -1.38 -3.26 11.30
CA ASP A 85 -1.71 -4.28 12.30
C ASP A 85 -3.04 -4.97 11.96
N LYS A 86 -4.07 -4.20 11.60
CA LYS A 86 -5.36 -4.73 11.14
C LYS A 86 -5.21 -5.65 9.91
N ILE A 87 -4.40 -5.25 8.92
CA ILE A 87 -4.21 -6.04 7.69
C ILE A 87 -3.39 -7.30 7.97
N MET A 88 -2.37 -7.21 8.82
CA MET A 88 -1.47 -8.33 9.11
C MET A 88 -2.06 -9.35 10.08
N MET A 89 -2.83 -8.91 11.07
CA MET A 89 -3.46 -9.80 12.06
C MET A 89 -4.75 -10.44 11.54
N GLY A 90 -5.23 -10.00 10.37
CA GLY A 90 -6.53 -10.39 9.83
C GLY A 90 -7.65 -9.63 10.52
N ALA A 91 -8.71 -9.32 9.77
CA ALA A 91 -9.96 -8.89 10.38
C ALA A 91 -10.48 -10.08 11.20
N GLU A 92 -10.57 -9.92 12.52
CA GLU A 92 -11.61 -10.65 13.27
C GLU A 92 -12.99 -10.33 12.68
#